data_AF-A0A3A6NGG5-F1
#
_entry.id   AF-A0A3A6NGG5-F1
#
_cell.length_a   1.000
_cell.length_b   1.000
_cell.length_c   1.000
_cell.angle_alpha   90.00
_cell.angle_beta   90.00
_cell.angle_gamma   90.00
#
_symmetry.space_group_name_H-M   'P 1'
#
loop_
_entity.id
_entity.type
_entity.pdbx_description
1 polymer ?
#
loop_
_entity_poly.entity_id
_entity_poly.type
_entity_poly.pdbx_seq_one_letter_code
_entity_poly.pdbx_strand_id
1 'polypeptide(L)'
;MATIQIKRRTSAGTGPLVGTTGTVKAGEPQVDFSGEHLYIAKADKVASVSVPLAESDYLKIPGVAKVDAQIDTKITALNLGTASTKNTGTGNGNIPILDSNGKLADSVVPKIALTNTFVVASQTAMLALSTAQEGDVAVRTDLNKSFILKAAPYSTLTNWQELLTPTDAVTSVNGSTGAVSITLAGLGGVASSTYDTHVASNLHLTTNQRTILDNVKITEIIDTDGIALAASEAAYASAVITDGLVFYPIIDTGYTPDKIKYKLGIDASKILQPSSIIDGGTY
;
A
#
# COMPACT_ATOMS: atom_id res chain seq x y z
N MET A 1 81.28 34.36 -7.81
CA MET A 1 80.15 33.48 -8.17
C MET A 1 80.49 32.80 -9.49
N ALA A 2 80.40 31.47 -9.57
CA ALA A 2 80.52 30.79 -10.85
C ALA A 2 79.18 30.88 -11.58
N THR A 3 79.17 31.46 -12.79
CA THR A 3 77.97 31.53 -13.63
C THR A 3 77.96 30.31 -14.53
N ILE A 4 76.97 29.44 -14.37
CA ILE A 4 76.76 28.30 -15.28
C ILE A 4 76.13 28.84 -16.57
N GLN A 5 76.83 28.73 -17.68
CA GLN A 5 76.30 29.06 -19.01
C GLN A 5 75.66 27.80 -19.60
N ILE A 6 74.36 27.84 -19.89
CA ILE A 6 73.64 26.76 -20.57
C ILE A 6 73.53 27.13 -22.05
N LYS A 7 73.98 26.24 -22.93
CA LYS A 7 73.88 26.46 -24.39
C LYS A 7 72.57 25.90 -24.95
N ARG A 8 72.08 26.50 -26.04
CA ARG A 8 70.96 25.96 -26.81
C ARG A 8 71.42 24.77 -27.65
N ARG A 9 70.83 23.60 -27.46
CA ARG A 9 70.88 22.52 -28.44
C ARG A 9 69.80 22.80 -29.47
N THR A 10 70.15 22.89 -30.74
CA THR A 10 69.16 23.07 -31.81
C THR A 10 69.42 22.07 -32.94
N SER A 11 68.38 21.77 -33.72
CA SER A 11 68.49 21.07 -35.01
C SER A 11 68.86 22.03 -36.15
N ALA A 12 68.80 23.35 -35.92
CA ALA A 12 69.29 24.43 -36.79
C ALA A 12 69.59 25.71 -35.97
N GLY A 13 70.60 26.52 -36.33
CA GLY A 13 70.94 27.81 -35.67
C GLY A 13 72.31 27.86 -34.95
N THR A 14 72.57 28.91 -34.16
CA THR A 14 73.87 29.21 -33.53
C THR A 14 74.04 28.65 -32.11
N GLY A 15 73.74 27.37 -31.92
CA GLY A 15 74.04 26.60 -30.70
C GLY A 15 74.80 25.32 -31.03
N PRO A 16 75.35 24.56 -30.06
CA PRO A 16 75.90 23.23 -30.31
C PRO A 16 74.84 22.33 -30.96
N LEU A 17 75.02 22.09 -32.26
CA LEU A 17 74.11 21.33 -33.10
C LEU A 17 74.32 19.82 -32.87
N VAL A 18 73.24 19.05 -32.91
CA VAL A 18 73.34 17.67 -33.39
C VAL A 18 73.57 17.79 -34.89
N GLY A 19 74.77 17.50 -35.38
CA GLY A 19 75.09 17.78 -36.77
C GLY A 19 76.58 17.91 -37.07
N THR A 20 76.86 18.39 -38.27
CA THR A 20 78.16 18.32 -38.95
C THR A 20 79.20 19.35 -38.50
N THR A 21 78.86 20.29 -37.61
CA THR A 21 79.82 21.29 -37.08
C THR A 21 79.42 21.73 -35.67
N GLY A 22 80.36 21.79 -34.74
CA GLY A 22 80.15 22.29 -33.37
C GLY A 22 81.23 21.83 -32.39
N THR A 23 81.26 22.38 -31.18
CA THR A 23 82.14 21.90 -30.10
C THR A 23 81.39 21.80 -28.78
N VAL A 24 81.69 20.75 -28.02
CA VAL A 24 81.20 20.55 -26.65
C VAL A 24 82.33 20.15 -25.74
N LYS A 25 82.21 20.52 -24.47
CA LYS A 25 83.10 20.07 -23.39
C LYS A 25 82.40 19.05 -22.52
N ALA A 26 83.16 18.10 -21.97
CA ALA A 26 82.64 17.13 -21.02
C ALA A 26 81.93 17.85 -19.86
N GLY A 27 80.72 17.42 -19.53
CA GLY A 27 79.89 18.02 -18.49
C GLY A 27 79.13 19.28 -18.92
N GLU A 28 79.27 19.74 -20.16
CA GLU A 28 78.59 20.96 -20.62
C GLU A 28 77.07 20.75 -20.74
N PRO A 29 76.25 21.58 -20.05
CA PRO A 29 74.80 21.48 -20.11
C PRO A 29 74.22 22.19 -21.33
N GLN A 30 73.28 21.54 -21.99
CA GLN A 30 72.59 22.07 -23.15
C GLN A 30 71.09 21.79 -23.07
N VAL A 31 70.29 22.81 -23.37
CA VAL A 31 68.83 22.69 -23.41
C VAL A 31 68.34 22.85 -24.83
N ASP A 32 67.40 22.01 -25.22
CA ASP A 32 66.56 22.28 -26.37
C ASP A 32 65.30 22.98 -25.84
N PHE A 33 65.12 24.26 -26.17
CA PHE A 33 63.97 25.04 -25.67
C PHE A 33 62.63 24.59 -26.28
N SER A 34 62.67 23.80 -27.36
CA SER A 34 61.53 23.11 -27.94
C SER A 34 61.52 21.61 -27.60
N GLY A 35 62.53 21.12 -26.88
CA GLY A 35 62.78 19.70 -26.68
C GLY A 35 62.48 19.23 -25.26
N GLU A 36 62.30 17.93 -25.13
CA GLU A 36 61.80 17.30 -23.91
C GLU A 36 62.93 16.88 -22.92
N HIS A 37 64.17 17.31 -23.15
CA HIS A 37 65.35 16.84 -22.42
C HIS A 37 66.40 17.95 -22.14
N LEU A 38 67.09 17.83 -21.00
CA LEU A 38 68.40 18.44 -20.75
C LEU A 38 69.50 17.47 -21.20
N TYR A 39 70.51 17.98 -21.87
CA TYR A 39 71.63 17.19 -22.39
C TYR A 39 72.92 17.59 -21.68
N ILE A 40 73.70 16.61 -21.26
CA ILE A 40 75.04 16.82 -20.71
C ILE A 40 76.04 16.10 -21.62
N ALA A 41 77.00 16.83 -22.19
CA ALA A 41 78.02 16.21 -23.03
C ALA A 41 78.86 15.22 -22.21
N LYS A 42 79.03 13.99 -22.71
CA LYS A 42 79.78 12.93 -22.01
C LYS A 42 81.29 13.13 -22.06
N ALA A 43 81.77 13.78 -23.11
CA ALA A 43 83.19 14.01 -23.37
C ALA A 43 83.40 15.29 -24.17
N ASP A 44 84.64 15.78 -24.19
CA ASP A 44 85.08 16.81 -25.12
C ASP A 44 84.96 16.28 -26.56
N LYS A 45 84.24 17.00 -27.42
CA LYS A 45 84.11 16.62 -28.82
C LYS A 45 84.03 17.82 -29.74
N VAL A 46 84.80 17.76 -30.82
CA VAL A 46 84.78 18.72 -31.93
C VAL A 46 84.11 18.01 -33.11
N ALA A 47 82.94 18.51 -33.52
CA ALA A 47 82.21 17.97 -34.65
C ALA A 47 82.79 18.45 -35.98
N SER A 48 82.82 17.54 -36.95
CA SER A 48 83.08 17.81 -38.35
C SER A 48 82.03 17.11 -39.23
N VAL A 49 82.03 17.42 -40.53
CA VAL A 49 81.13 16.77 -41.50
C VAL A 49 81.28 15.24 -41.51
N SER A 50 82.48 14.75 -41.19
CA SER A 50 82.80 13.32 -41.13
C SER A 50 82.63 12.71 -39.74
N VAL A 51 82.55 13.52 -38.68
CA VAL A 51 82.39 13.08 -37.28
C VAL A 51 81.43 14.05 -36.56
N PRO A 52 80.12 13.96 -36.81
CA PRO A 52 79.14 14.87 -36.22
C PRO A 52 78.95 14.63 -34.72
N LEU A 53 78.36 15.63 -34.04
CA LEU A 53 77.80 15.45 -32.72
C LEU A 53 76.50 14.67 -32.86
N ALA A 54 76.42 13.52 -32.20
CA ALA A 54 75.29 12.61 -32.22
C ALA A 54 74.61 12.58 -30.85
N GLU A 55 73.38 12.07 -30.81
CA GLU A 55 72.65 11.93 -29.54
C GLU A 55 73.37 11.05 -28.52
N SER A 56 74.14 10.05 -28.99
CA SER A 56 74.95 9.17 -28.16
C SER A 56 76.09 9.88 -27.43
N ASP A 57 76.49 11.07 -27.87
CA ASP A 57 77.54 11.87 -27.21
C ASP A 57 77.03 12.57 -25.94
N TYR A 58 75.72 12.55 -25.69
CA TYR A 58 75.09 13.26 -24.58
C TYR A 58 74.38 12.31 -23.63
N LEU A 59 74.53 12.53 -22.32
CA LEU A 59 73.60 12.00 -21.35
C LEU A 59 72.30 12.80 -21.46
N LYS A 60 71.18 12.12 -21.67
CA LYS A 60 69.85 12.75 -21.75
C LYS A 60 69.16 12.66 -20.39
N ILE A 61 68.68 13.79 -19.90
CA ILE A 61 67.88 13.88 -18.69
C ILE A 61 66.47 14.30 -19.15
N PRO A 62 65.45 13.43 -19.03
CA PRO A 62 64.09 13.78 -19.45
C PRO A 62 63.50 14.87 -18.56
N GLY A 63 62.81 15.83 -19.19
CA GLY A 63 61.95 16.77 -18.52
C GLY A 63 60.61 16.13 -18.13
N VAL A 64 59.84 16.80 -17.28
CA VAL A 64 58.55 16.31 -16.76
C VAL A 64 57.58 15.94 -17.88
N ALA A 65 57.46 16.77 -18.91
CA ALA A 65 56.59 16.49 -20.06
C ALA A 65 56.97 15.21 -20.82
N LYS A 66 58.28 14.89 -20.92
CA LYS A 66 58.71 13.63 -21.52
C LYS A 66 58.24 12.44 -20.70
N VAL A 67 58.44 12.54 -19.39
CA VAL A 67 58.14 11.46 -18.45
C VAL A 67 56.64 11.19 -18.46
N ASP A 68 55.82 12.23 -18.41
CA ASP A 68 54.35 12.12 -18.46
C ASP A 68 53.90 11.47 -19.78
N ALA A 69 54.38 11.96 -20.93
CA ALA A 69 54.05 11.38 -22.23
C ALA A 69 54.50 9.91 -22.35
N GLN A 70 55.65 9.54 -21.78
CA GLN A 70 56.11 8.16 -21.74
C GLN A 70 55.24 7.27 -20.85
N ILE A 71 54.75 7.78 -19.72
CA ILE A 71 53.81 7.07 -18.85
C ILE A 71 52.48 6.87 -19.57
N ASP A 72 51.90 7.90 -20.17
CA ASP A 72 50.64 7.83 -20.92
C ASP A 72 50.71 6.88 -22.11
N THR A 73 51.84 6.93 -22.84
CA THR A 73 52.10 6.00 -23.95
C THR A 73 52.12 4.55 -23.46
N LYS A 74 52.76 4.28 -22.32
CA LYS A 74 52.80 2.93 -21.74
C LYS A 74 51.43 2.47 -21.23
N ILE A 75 50.67 3.34 -20.58
CA ILE A 75 49.29 3.07 -20.15
C ILE A 75 48.44 2.66 -21.36
N THR A 76 48.56 3.39 -22.46
CA THR A 76 47.84 3.10 -23.71
C THR A 76 48.33 1.81 -24.36
N ALA A 77 49.64 1.63 -24.52
CA ALA A 77 50.22 0.46 -25.17
C ALA A 77 49.91 -0.86 -24.44
N LEU A 78 49.79 -0.80 -23.10
CA LEU A 78 49.42 -1.94 -22.26
C LEU A 78 47.91 -2.04 -22.01
N ASN A 79 47.10 -1.16 -22.61
CA ASN A 79 45.64 -1.10 -22.41
C ASN A 79 45.21 -1.08 -20.94
N LEU A 80 45.95 -0.37 -20.06
CA LEU A 80 45.67 -0.36 -18.61
C LEU A 80 44.46 0.50 -18.24
N GLY A 81 43.97 1.35 -19.15
CA GLY A 81 42.83 2.24 -18.95
C GLY A 81 43.12 3.44 -18.04
N THR A 82 42.14 4.33 -17.84
CA THR A 82 42.32 5.57 -17.07
C THR A 82 42.47 5.35 -15.56
N ALA A 83 42.01 4.21 -15.05
CA ALA A 83 42.10 3.85 -13.63
C ALA A 83 43.55 3.66 -13.15
N SER A 84 44.50 3.36 -14.05
CA SER A 84 45.92 3.16 -13.71
C SER A 84 46.62 4.41 -13.17
N THR A 85 45.98 5.58 -13.29
CA THR A 85 46.48 6.87 -12.76
C THR A 85 45.98 7.16 -11.34
N LYS A 86 45.20 6.26 -10.73
CA LYS A 86 44.58 6.45 -9.41
C LYS A 86 45.18 5.51 -8.38
N ASN A 87 45.20 5.94 -7.12
CA ASN A 87 45.60 5.11 -6.01
C ASN A 87 44.54 4.04 -5.72
N THR A 88 44.97 2.86 -5.29
CA THR A 88 44.07 1.82 -4.78
C THR A 88 43.75 2.01 -3.29
N GLY A 89 42.61 1.53 -2.84
CA GLY A 89 42.21 1.52 -1.42
C GLY A 89 40.80 2.05 -1.18
N THR A 90 40.47 2.32 0.08
CA THR A 90 39.11 2.72 0.52
C THR A 90 38.98 4.21 0.86
N GLY A 91 40.05 4.99 0.70
CA GLY A 91 40.02 6.44 0.90
C GLY A 91 39.24 7.17 -0.20
N ASN A 92 38.80 8.40 0.08
CA ASN A 92 38.07 9.22 -0.89
C ASN A 92 38.91 9.43 -2.17
N GLY A 93 38.34 9.11 -3.33
CA GLY A 93 38.99 9.23 -4.64
C GLY A 93 39.88 8.04 -5.05
N ASN A 94 40.01 7.00 -4.21
CA ASN A 94 40.76 5.79 -4.55
C ASN A 94 39.91 4.75 -5.29
N ILE A 95 40.55 3.83 -6.01
CA ILE A 95 39.94 2.67 -6.65
C ILE A 95 39.87 1.51 -5.64
N PRO A 96 38.67 1.01 -5.29
CA PRO A 96 38.56 -0.17 -4.42
C PRO A 96 39.08 -1.43 -5.11
N ILE A 97 39.73 -2.30 -4.34
CA ILE A 97 40.13 -3.64 -4.77
C ILE A 97 39.05 -4.63 -4.34
N LEU A 98 38.72 -5.58 -5.23
CA LEU A 98 37.78 -6.65 -4.92
C LEU A 98 38.35 -7.61 -3.88
N ASP A 99 37.49 -8.19 -3.06
CA ASP A 99 37.82 -9.26 -2.13
C ASP A 99 38.13 -10.59 -2.86
N SER A 100 38.42 -11.64 -2.10
CA SER A 100 38.68 -12.98 -2.64
C SER A 100 37.52 -13.57 -3.45
N ASN A 101 36.32 -13.00 -3.34
CA ASN A 101 35.11 -13.43 -4.04
C ASN A 101 34.81 -12.56 -5.28
N GLY A 102 35.71 -11.62 -5.62
CA GLY A 102 35.50 -10.69 -6.73
C GLY A 102 34.41 -9.65 -6.45
N LYS A 103 34.16 -9.30 -5.18
CA LYS A 103 33.16 -8.31 -4.75
C LYS A 103 33.83 -7.13 -4.04
N LEU A 104 33.15 -6.00 -4.00
CA LEU A 104 33.55 -4.91 -3.11
C LEU A 104 33.34 -5.37 -1.66
N ALA A 105 34.29 -5.09 -0.78
CA ALA A 105 34.15 -5.42 0.64
C ALA A 105 33.01 -4.62 1.28
N ASP A 106 32.35 -5.20 2.31
CA ASP A 106 31.27 -4.55 3.09
C ASP A 106 31.68 -3.19 3.69
N SER A 107 32.98 -2.96 3.88
CA SER A 107 33.55 -1.70 4.36
C SER A 107 33.57 -0.58 3.30
N VAL A 108 33.43 -0.93 2.01
CA VAL A 108 33.43 0.01 0.87
C VAL A 108 32.01 0.35 0.46
N VAL A 109 31.16 -0.67 0.34
CA VAL A 109 29.74 -0.53 0.05
C VAL A 109 29.01 -1.20 1.19
N PRO A 110 28.24 -0.45 2.01
CA PRO A 110 27.39 -1.07 3.02
C PRO A 110 26.55 -2.15 2.36
N LYS A 111 26.35 -3.29 3.03
CA LYS A 111 25.46 -4.34 2.53
C LYS A 111 24.14 -3.73 2.13
N ILE A 112 23.88 -3.65 0.82
CA ILE A 112 22.53 -3.46 0.33
C ILE A 112 21.89 -4.82 0.55
N ALA A 113 21.07 -4.93 1.60
CA ALA A 113 20.30 -6.13 1.82
C ALA A 113 19.37 -6.28 0.61
N LEU A 114 19.75 -7.13 -0.34
CA LEU A 114 18.78 -7.69 -1.27
C LEU A 114 17.90 -8.58 -0.41
N THR A 115 16.81 -8.00 0.10
CA THR A 115 15.86 -8.67 0.97
C THR A 115 15.30 -9.89 0.27
N ASN A 116 15.78 -11.07 0.65
CA ASN A 116 15.11 -12.32 0.34
C ASN A 116 13.90 -12.46 1.27
N THR A 117 12.85 -13.09 0.75
CA THR A 117 11.68 -13.43 1.55
C THR A 117 11.60 -14.95 1.70
N PHE A 118 11.65 -15.43 2.94
CA PHE A 118 11.53 -16.83 3.30
C PHE A 118 10.13 -17.09 3.87
N VAL A 119 9.35 -17.95 3.24
CA VAL A 119 8.07 -18.41 3.80
C VAL A 119 8.33 -19.64 4.66
N VAL A 120 8.03 -19.55 5.96
CA VAL A 120 8.36 -20.58 6.95
C VAL A 120 7.14 -20.92 7.82
N ALA A 121 7.00 -22.20 8.15
CA ALA A 121 5.83 -22.71 8.87
C ALA A 121 5.91 -22.56 10.40
N SER A 122 7.05 -22.13 10.96
CA SER A 122 7.22 -21.97 12.41
C SER A 122 8.43 -21.10 12.77
N GLN A 123 8.53 -20.72 14.05
CA GLN A 123 9.74 -20.09 14.60
C GLN A 123 10.98 -20.96 14.43
N THR A 124 10.87 -22.27 14.68
CA THR A 124 12.00 -23.18 14.58
C THR A 124 12.53 -23.22 13.14
N ALA A 125 11.64 -23.24 12.15
CA ALA A 125 12.02 -23.16 10.74
C ALA A 125 12.67 -21.81 10.39
N MET A 126 12.18 -20.69 10.94
CA MET A 126 12.78 -19.36 10.79
C MET A 126 14.21 -19.29 11.33
N LEU A 127 14.46 -19.83 12.52
CA LEU A 127 15.79 -19.81 13.15
C LEU A 127 16.76 -20.83 12.52
N ALA A 128 16.24 -21.80 11.76
CA ALA A 128 17.00 -22.84 11.06
C ALA A 128 17.27 -22.53 9.58
N LEU A 129 16.97 -21.31 9.11
CA LEU A 129 17.40 -20.85 7.79
C LEU A 129 18.92 -21.02 7.64
N SER A 130 19.42 -21.21 6.42
CA SER A 130 20.87 -21.47 6.18
C SER A 130 21.58 -20.30 5.51
N THR A 131 20.84 -19.38 4.90
CA THR A 131 21.36 -18.33 4.02
C THR A 131 20.81 -16.94 4.28
N ALA A 132 20.05 -16.75 5.37
CA ALA A 132 19.47 -15.45 5.70
C ALA A 132 20.57 -14.41 6.04
N GLN A 133 20.33 -13.18 5.64
CA GLN A 133 21.20 -12.03 5.88
C GLN A 133 20.41 -10.90 6.54
N GLU A 134 21.12 -9.96 7.17
CA GLU A 134 20.47 -8.77 7.73
C GLU A 134 19.69 -8.05 6.63
N GLY A 135 18.44 -7.70 6.92
CA GLY A 135 17.47 -7.15 5.98
C GLY A 135 16.58 -8.18 5.27
N ASP A 136 16.82 -9.48 5.42
CA ASP A 136 15.92 -10.52 4.90
C ASP A 136 14.63 -10.64 5.73
N VAL A 137 13.54 -11.07 5.08
CA VAL A 137 12.21 -11.20 5.69
C VAL A 137 11.82 -12.67 5.83
N ALA A 138 11.35 -13.07 7.00
CA ALA A 138 10.66 -14.33 7.24
C ALA A 138 9.14 -14.10 7.36
N VAL A 139 8.38 -14.71 6.47
CA VAL A 139 6.91 -14.77 6.54
C VAL A 139 6.53 -16.02 7.31
N ARG A 140 6.05 -15.83 8.55
CA ARG A 140 5.64 -16.90 9.46
C ARG A 140 4.16 -17.19 9.31
N THR A 141 3.84 -18.29 8.63
CA THR A 141 2.45 -18.68 8.35
C THR A 141 1.71 -19.20 9.59
N ASP A 142 2.43 -19.60 10.63
CA ASP A 142 1.84 -20.01 11.92
C ASP A 142 1.27 -18.83 12.72
N LEU A 143 1.81 -17.62 12.50
CA LEU A 143 1.34 -16.40 13.16
C LEU A 143 0.63 -15.42 12.22
N ASN A 144 0.69 -15.66 10.91
CA ASN A 144 0.29 -14.71 9.87
C ASN A 144 1.01 -13.35 10.02
N LYS A 145 2.32 -13.39 10.28
CA LYS A 145 3.18 -12.23 10.54
C LYS A 145 4.46 -12.27 9.71
N SER A 146 5.05 -11.10 9.49
CA SER A 146 6.34 -10.95 8.82
C SER A 146 7.38 -10.39 9.79
N PHE A 147 8.59 -10.94 9.73
CA PHE A 147 9.72 -10.51 10.56
C PHE A 147 10.91 -10.16 9.66
N ILE A 148 11.63 -9.08 9.96
CA ILE A 148 12.87 -8.72 9.27
C ILE A 148 14.07 -8.99 10.17
N LEU A 149 15.14 -9.57 9.62
CA LEU A 149 16.37 -9.80 10.38
C LEU A 149 17.14 -8.48 10.53
N LYS A 150 17.26 -7.94 11.75
CA LYS A 150 17.96 -6.67 12.03
C LYS A 150 19.41 -6.83 12.47
N ALA A 151 19.88 -8.07 12.68
CA ALA A 151 21.26 -8.36 13.08
C ALA A 151 21.61 -9.83 12.83
N ALA A 152 22.89 -10.16 12.63
CA ALA A 152 23.36 -11.54 12.65
C ALA A 152 23.57 -12.06 14.10
N PRO A 153 23.47 -13.37 14.36
CA PRO A 153 23.04 -14.43 13.44
C PRO A 153 21.50 -14.57 13.36
N TYR A 154 20.98 -15.14 12.27
CA TYR A 154 19.55 -15.45 12.10
C TYR A 154 19.02 -16.54 13.03
N SER A 155 19.92 -17.32 13.64
CA SER A 155 19.57 -18.36 14.61
C SER A 155 19.12 -17.81 15.97
N THR A 156 19.20 -16.49 16.17
CA THR A 156 18.83 -15.82 17.41
C THR A 156 17.51 -15.06 17.24
N LEU A 157 16.48 -15.42 18.02
CA LEU A 157 15.14 -14.82 17.91
C LEU A 157 15.12 -13.29 18.11
N THR A 158 15.89 -12.76 19.06
CA THR A 158 15.93 -11.31 19.36
C THR A 158 16.49 -10.46 18.22
N ASN A 159 17.15 -11.09 17.24
CA ASN A 159 17.64 -10.44 16.04
C ASN A 159 16.57 -10.28 14.96
N TRP A 160 15.37 -10.85 15.16
CA TRP A 160 14.22 -10.68 14.28
C TRP A 160 13.29 -9.60 14.82
N GLN A 161 12.94 -8.65 13.97
CA GLN A 161 11.99 -7.58 14.27
C GLN A 161 10.67 -7.87 13.55
N GLU A 162 9.56 -7.95 14.28
CA GLU A 162 8.23 -8.02 13.68
C GLU A 162 7.96 -6.73 12.90
N LEU A 163 7.54 -6.86 11.64
CA LEU A 163 7.04 -5.74 10.84
C LEU A 163 5.60 -5.47 11.25
N LEU A 164 5.34 -4.25 11.72
CA LEU A 164 3.99 -3.81 12.02
C LEU A 164 3.19 -3.76 10.72
N THR A 165 2.04 -4.44 10.70
CA THR A 165 1.07 -4.23 9.62
C THR A 165 0.43 -2.86 9.80
N PRO A 166 0.06 -2.17 8.71
CA PRO A 166 -0.75 -0.96 8.80
C PRO A 166 -1.97 -1.20 9.70
N THR A 167 -2.30 -0.24 10.57
CA THR A 167 -3.55 -0.26 11.32
C THR A 167 -4.69 0.02 10.36
N ASP A 168 -5.23 -1.02 9.72
CA ASP A 168 -6.37 -0.87 8.83
C ASP A 168 -7.61 -0.42 9.61
N ALA A 169 -8.51 0.29 8.92
CA ALA A 169 -9.52 1.23 9.39
C ALA A 169 -10.62 0.70 10.35
N VAL A 170 -10.51 -0.51 10.89
CA VAL A 170 -11.37 -1.05 11.95
C VAL A 170 -10.51 -1.87 12.90
N THR A 171 -10.24 -1.36 14.10
CA THR A 171 -9.43 -2.06 15.12
C THR A 171 -10.18 -3.21 15.80
N SER A 172 -11.52 -3.17 15.80
CA SER A 172 -12.36 -4.23 16.35
C SER A 172 -13.81 -4.12 15.84
N VAL A 173 -14.53 -5.23 15.84
CA VAL A 173 -15.99 -5.28 15.66
C VAL A 173 -16.60 -5.88 16.92
N ASN A 174 -17.35 -5.06 17.67
CA ASN A 174 -17.89 -5.44 18.98
C ASN A 174 -16.83 -6.05 19.92
N GLY A 175 -15.63 -5.46 19.97
CA GLY A 175 -14.50 -5.93 20.79
C GLY A 175 -13.76 -7.16 20.25
N SER A 176 -14.22 -7.78 19.17
CA SER A 176 -13.52 -8.90 18.52
C SER A 176 -12.48 -8.40 17.51
N THR A 177 -11.35 -9.09 17.41
CA THR A 177 -10.22 -8.77 16.51
C THR A 177 -9.80 -9.99 15.68
N GLY A 178 -9.07 -9.79 14.58
CA GLY A 178 -8.60 -10.89 13.70
C GLY A 178 -9.67 -11.39 12.71
N ALA A 179 -9.72 -12.70 12.47
CA ALA A 179 -10.75 -13.32 11.63
C ALA A 179 -12.08 -13.39 12.39
N VAL A 180 -12.94 -12.40 12.20
CA VAL A 180 -14.21 -12.28 12.93
C VAL A 180 -15.33 -13.01 12.19
N SER A 181 -15.87 -14.06 12.79
CA SER A 181 -17.14 -14.67 12.40
C SER A 181 -18.24 -14.17 13.33
N ILE A 182 -19.12 -13.29 12.84
CA ILE A 182 -20.23 -12.75 13.64
C ILE A 182 -21.32 -13.80 13.77
N THR A 183 -21.65 -14.18 15.00
CA THR A 183 -22.85 -14.95 15.34
C THR A 183 -23.87 -14.04 16.04
N LEU A 184 -25.11 -14.51 16.19
CA LEU A 184 -26.14 -13.75 16.93
C LEU A 184 -25.72 -13.41 18.36
N ALA A 185 -24.95 -14.30 19.01
CA ALA A 185 -24.36 -14.04 20.32
C ALA A 185 -23.38 -12.84 20.28
N GLY A 186 -22.63 -12.70 19.18
CA GLY A 186 -21.68 -11.61 18.94
C GLY A 186 -22.31 -10.26 18.60
N LEU A 187 -23.65 -10.15 18.54
CA LEU A 187 -24.38 -8.88 18.33
C LEU A 187 -25.00 -8.33 19.63
N GLY A 188 -24.61 -8.87 20.79
CA GLY A 188 -25.16 -8.47 22.09
C GLY A 188 -26.18 -9.47 22.67
N GLY A 189 -26.15 -10.73 22.22
CA GLY A 189 -26.77 -11.83 22.96
C GLY A 189 -28.29 -11.79 23.07
N VAL A 190 -29.00 -11.23 22.09
CA VAL A 190 -30.45 -11.42 22.06
C VAL A 190 -30.73 -12.85 21.60
N ALA A 191 -31.22 -13.70 22.50
CA ALA A 191 -31.52 -15.09 22.18
C ALA A 191 -32.54 -15.15 21.03
N SER A 192 -32.47 -16.18 20.17
CA SER A 192 -33.47 -16.39 19.10
C SER A 192 -34.91 -16.40 19.65
N SER A 193 -35.07 -16.84 20.91
CA SER A 193 -36.34 -16.80 21.64
C SER A 193 -36.88 -15.39 21.89
N THR A 194 -36.04 -14.36 21.93
CA THR A 194 -36.51 -12.96 22.04
C THR A 194 -37.06 -12.45 20.71
N TYR A 195 -36.56 -12.93 19.57
CA TYR A 195 -37.12 -12.59 18.26
C TYR A 195 -38.54 -13.15 18.11
N ASP A 196 -38.76 -14.37 18.62
CA ASP A 196 -40.07 -15.04 18.63
C ASP A 196 -40.98 -14.66 19.82
N THR A 197 -40.53 -13.83 20.77
CA THR A 197 -41.46 -13.28 21.79
C THR A 197 -42.47 -12.28 21.21
N HIS A 198 -42.31 -11.88 19.94
CA HIS A 198 -43.30 -11.07 19.24
C HIS A 198 -44.56 -11.82 18.80
N VAL A 199 -44.60 -13.16 18.92
CA VAL A 199 -45.76 -13.97 18.51
C VAL A 199 -47.05 -13.58 19.26
N ALA A 200 -46.95 -12.92 20.43
CA ALA A 200 -48.08 -12.34 21.15
C ALA A 200 -47.88 -10.86 21.54
N SER A 201 -46.81 -10.19 21.06
CA SER A 201 -46.51 -8.81 21.47
C SER A 201 -47.16 -7.80 20.52
N ASN A 202 -48.13 -7.07 21.04
CA ASN A 202 -48.71 -5.91 20.37
C ASN A 202 -47.88 -4.63 20.56
N LEU A 203 -46.63 -4.75 21.04
CA LEU A 203 -45.73 -3.63 21.28
C LEU A 203 -45.34 -2.89 19.99
N HIS A 204 -45.37 -3.60 18.86
CA HIS A 204 -45.14 -3.02 17.53
C HIS A 204 -46.35 -2.19 17.03
N LEU A 205 -47.50 -2.29 17.69
CA LEU A 205 -48.68 -1.48 17.41
C LEU A 205 -48.67 -0.25 18.31
N THR A 206 -49.09 0.89 17.77
CA THR A 206 -49.40 2.08 18.56
C THR A 206 -50.64 1.84 19.42
N THR A 207 -50.83 2.64 20.48
CA THR A 207 -52.06 2.61 21.30
C THR A 207 -53.32 2.77 20.45
N ASN A 208 -53.26 3.61 19.40
CA ASN A 208 -54.37 3.82 18.49
C ASN A 208 -54.69 2.55 17.66
N GLN A 209 -53.68 1.88 17.13
CA GLN A 209 -53.88 0.64 16.36
C GLN A 209 -54.47 -0.49 17.21
N ARG A 210 -54.04 -0.63 18.47
CA ARG A 210 -54.64 -1.60 19.40
C ARG A 210 -56.11 -1.28 19.67
N THR A 211 -56.41 -0.01 19.92
CA THR A 211 -57.78 0.47 20.14
C THR A 211 -58.67 0.21 18.91
N ILE A 212 -58.14 0.38 17.70
CA ILE A 212 -58.89 0.08 16.46
C ILE A 212 -59.22 -1.41 16.38
N LEU A 213 -58.24 -2.30 16.60
CA LEU A 213 -58.43 -3.75 16.52
C LEU A 213 -59.43 -4.28 17.57
N ASP A 214 -59.38 -3.76 18.80
CA ASP A 214 -60.32 -4.14 19.87
C ASP A 214 -61.77 -3.72 19.56
N ASN A 215 -61.94 -2.64 18.78
CA ASN A 215 -63.24 -2.10 18.39
C ASN A 215 -63.75 -2.64 17.05
N VAL A 216 -63.03 -3.53 16.36
CA VAL A 216 -63.58 -4.21 15.19
C VAL A 216 -64.70 -5.14 15.64
N LYS A 217 -65.95 -4.82 15.26
CA LYS A 217 -67.12 -5.66 15.51
C LYS A 217 -67.66 -6.15 14.16
N ILE A 218 -68.02 -7.44 14.09
CA ILE A 218 -68.65 -8.02 12.90
C ILE A 218 -70.16 -7.74 12.99
N THR A 219 -70.70 -7.01 12.00
CA THR A 219 -72.15 -6.82 11.83
C THR A 219 -72.57 -7.52 10.55
N GLU A 220 -73.49 -8.48 10.66
CA GLU A 220 -74.00 -9.27 9.53
C GLU A 220 -75.53 -9.14 9.48
N ILE A 221 -76.08 -8.73 8.33
CA ILE A 221 -77.51 -8.79 8.02
C ILE A 221 -77.64 -9.77 6.86
N ILE A 222 -78.17 -10.96 7.12
CA ILE A 222 -78.42 -11.99 6.10
C ILE A 222 -79.85 -11.79 5.60
N ASP A 223 -80.04 -11.69 4.29
CA ASP A 223 -81.37 -11.70 3.71
C ASP A 223 -81.99 -13.10 3.78
N THR A 224 -83.30 -13.14 3.97
CA THR A 224 -84.10 -14.37 3.86
C THR A 224 -85.32 -14.01 3.01
N ASP A 225 -86.15 -14.99 2.64
CA ASP A 225 -87.34 -14.84 1.78
C ASP A 225 -88.39 -13.78 2.26
N GLY A 226 -88.15 -13.08 3.37
CA GLY A 226 -89.02 -12.05 3.95
C GLY A 226 -88.58 -10.58 3.81
N ILE A 227 -87.44 -10.27 3.17
CA ILE A 227 -86.96 -8.88 2.99
C ILE A 227 -86.92 -8.51 1.50
N ALA A 228 -87.67 -7.49 1.09
CA ALA A 228 -87.65 -6.99 -0.27
C ALA A 228 -86.49 -6.00 -0.50
N LEU A 229 -85.70 -6.21 -1.54
CA LEU A 229 -84.71 -5.24 -2.01
C LEU A 229 -85.39 -4.17 -2.87
N ALA A 230 -85.25 -2.91 -2.50
CA ALA A 230 -85.76 -1.81 -3.31
C ALA A 230 -84.90 -1.59 -4.57
N ALA A 231 -85.54 -1.36 -5.71
CA ALA A 231 -84.86 -1.13 -6.99
C ALA A 231 -84.20 0.26 -7.12
N SER A 232 -84.53 1.19 -6.22
CA SER A 232 -83.93 2.54 -6.12
C SER A 232 -84.18 3.14 -4.74
N GLU A 233 -83.47 4.22 -4.40
CA GLU A 233 -83.69 4.98 -3.16
C GLU A 233 -85.12 5.57 -3.08
N ALA A 234 -85.65 6.04 -4.22
CA ALA A 234 -87.02 6.55 -4.29
C ALA A 234 -88.06 5.44 -4.04
N ALA A 235 -87.83 4.23 -4.59
CA ALA A 235 -88.67 3.07 -4.34
C ALA A 235 -88.59 2.62 -2.88
N TYR A 236 -87.39 2.65 -2.27
CA TYR A 236 -87.20 2.39 -0.85
C TYR A 236 -88.02 3.35 0.01
N ALA A 237 -87.84 4.66 -0.19
CA ALA A 237 -88.53 5.69 0.59
C ALA A 237 -90.06 5.59 0.48
N SER A 238 -90.57 5.13 -0.67
CA SER A 238 -92.01 4.94 -0.89
C SER A 238 -92.55 3.64 -0.26
N ALA A 239 -91.69 2.64 -0.04
CA ALA A 239 -92.07 1.32 0.43
C ALA A 239 -91.88 1.12 1.94
N VAL A 240 -91.03 1.91 2.59
CA VAL A 240 -90.75 1.78 4.02
C VAL A 240 -91.66 2.64 4.89
N ILE A 241 -91.98 2.13 6.08
CA ILE A 241 -92.49 2.95 7.16
C ILE A 241 -91.28 3.53 7.89
N THR A 242 -91.11 4.86 7.85
CA THR A 242 -90.04 5.54 8.61
C THR A 242 -90.15 5.20 10.09
N ASP A 243 -89.03 4.77 10.67
CA ASP A 243 -88.91 4.28 12.05
C ASP A 243 -89.84 3.08 12.36
N GLY A 244 -90.31 2.36 11.35
CA GLY A 244 -91.21 1.20 11.51
C GLY A 244 -90.56 -0.04 12.11
N LEU A 245 -89.23 -0.13 12.07
CA LEU A 245 -88.46 -1.17 12.74
C LEU A 245 -87.65 -0.56 13.87
N VAL A 246 -87.74 -1.18 15.04
CA VAL A 246 -86.90 -0.86 16.20
C VAL A 246 -85.88 -1.98 16.35
N PHE A 247 -84.62 -1.62 16.51
CA PHE A 247 -83.58 -2.59 16.84
C PHE A 247 -82.93 -2.28 18.18
N TYR A 248 -82.46 -3.33 18.85
CA TYR A 248 -81.68 -3.22 20.08
C TYR A 248 -80.41 -4.07 19.95
N PRO A 249 -79.21 -3.45 20.00
CA PRO A 249 -77.96 -4.20 19.95
C PRO A 249 -77.74 -4.97 21.26
N ILE A 250 -77.25 -6.20 21.11
CA ILE A 250 -76.81 -7.07 22.19
C ILE A 250 -75.37 -7.44 21.88
N ILE A 251 -74.48 -7.10 22.81
CA ILE A 251 -73.07 -7.46 22.72
C ILE A 251 -72.89 -8.85 23.32
N ASP A 252 -72.44 -9.80 22.51
CA ASP A 252 -72.07 -11.15 22.93
C ASP A 252 -70.55 -11.19 23.14
N THR A 253 -70.15 -11.05 24.41
CA THR A 253 -68.75 -11.06 24.85
C THR A 253 -68.14 -12.47 24.95
N GLY A 254 -68.88 -13.51 24.55
CA GLY A 254 -68.37 -14.88 24.47
C GLY A 254 -67.49 -15.15 23.24
N TYR A 255 -67.28 -14.16 22.37
CA TYR A 255 -66.48 -14.26 21.15
C TYR A 255 -65.32 -13.26 21.16
N THR A 256 -64.24 -13.58 20.44
CA THR A 256 -63.12 -12.66 20.22
C THR A 256 -62.86 -12.53 18.71
N PRO A 257 -63.16 -11.37 18.09
CA PRO A 257 -63.75 -10.16 18.69
C PRO A 257 -65.20 -10.36 19.12
N ASP A 258 -65.71 -9.48 20.01
CA ASP A 258 -67.12 -9.51 20.43
C ASP A 258 -68.03 -9.46 19.20
N LYS A 259 -69.14 -10.22 19.27
CA LYS A 259 -70.18 -10.17 18.24
C LYS A 259 -71.30 -9.23 18.67
N ILE A 260 -71.77 -8.40 17.76
CA ILE A 260 -73.00 -7.63 17.99
C ILE A 260 -74.15 -8.38 17.31
N LYS A 261 -75.14 -8.77 18.11
CA LYS A 261 -76.42 -9.31 17.64
C LYS A 261 -77.47 -8.22 17.77
N TYR A 262 -78.42 -8.16 16.84
CA TYR A 262 -79.53 -7.22 16.93
C TYR A 262 -80.81 -7.98 17.23
N LYS A 263 -81.57 -7.53 18.24
CA LYS A 263 -83.00 -7.84 18.31
C LYS A 263 -83.72 -6.88 17.39
N LEU A 264 -84.54 -7.38 16.49
CA LEU A 264 -85.38 -6.58 15.62
C LEU A 264 -86.84 -6.76 16.04
N GLY A 265 -87.58 -5.66 16.07
CA GLY A 265 -89.01 -5.64 16.29
C GLY A 265 -89.67 -4.60 15.40
N ILE A 266 -90.98 -4.72 15.23
CA ILE A 266 -91.78 -3.69 14.57
C ILE A 266 -92.20 -2.67 15.64
N ASP A 267 -92.08 -1.38 15.33
CA ASP A 267 -92.56 -0.34 16.23
C ASP A 267 -94.09 -0.45 16.37
N ALA A 268 -94.53 -0.74 17.59
CA ALA A 268 -95.95 -0.88 17.92
C ALA A 268 -96.76 0.39 17.62
N SER A 269 -96.13 1.58 17.61
CA SER A 269 -96.77 2.84 17.25
C SER A 269 -97.05 2.98 15.74
N LYS A 270 -96.40 2.16 14.92
CA LYS A 270 -96.44 2.21 13.45
C LYS A 270 -97.30 1.10 12.84
N ILE A 271 -97.92 0.26 13.67
CA ILE A 271 -98.83 -0.80 13.26
C ILE A 271 -100.16 -0.72 14.00
N LEU A 272 -101.20 -1.29 13.40
CA LEU A 272 -102.49 -1.44 14.06
C LEU A 272 -102.41 -2.52 15.12
N GLN A 273 -102.73 -2.16 16.35
CA GLN A 273 -102.90 -3.05 17.50
C GLN A 273 -104.38 -3.42 17.65
N PRO A 274 -104.72 -4.47 18.41
CA PRO A 274 -106.12 -4.81 18.70
C PRO A 274 -106.94 -3.67 19.34
N SER A 275 -106.28 -2.70 19.97
CA SER A 275 -106.89 -1.50 20.56
C SER A 275 -106.76 -0.24 19.69
N SER A 276 -106.19 -0.34 18.49
CA SER A 276 -106.06 0.81 17.59
C SER A 276 -107.44 1.25 17.07
N ILE A 277 -107.73 2.54 17.19
CA ILE A 277 -108.94 3.14 16.65
C ILE A 277 -108.74 3.32 15.15
N ILE A 278 -109.36 2.46 14.35
CA ILE A 278 -109.45 2.63 12.91
C ILE A 278 -110.63 3.56 12.67
N ASP A 279 -110.36 4.78 12.21
CA ASP A 279 -111.40 5.68 11.68
C ASP A 279 -112.55 6.01 12.66
N GLY A 280 -112.20 6.48 13.87
CA GLY A 280 -113.15 7.08 14.83
C GLY A 280 -114.23 6.16 15.42
N GLY A 281 -114.23 4.86 15.11
CA GLY A 281 -115.23 3.91 15.56
C GLY A 281 -114.73 2.97 16.65
N THR A 282 -115.43 2.95 17.79
CA THR A 282 -115.41 1.83 18.75
C THR A 282 -116.07 0.62 18.09
N TYR A 283 -115.35 -0.50 17.96
CA TYR A 283 -115.96 -1.81 17.70
C TYR A 283 -116.43 -2.43 19.01
#